data_AF-A0A517I6X9-F1
#
_entry.id   AF-A0A517I6X9-F1
#
_cell.length_a   1.000
_cell.length_b   1.000
_cell.length_c   1.000
_cell.angle_alpha   90.00
_cell.angle_beta   90.00
_cell.angle_gamma   90.00
#
_symmetry.space_group_name_H-M   'P 1'
#
loop_
_entity.id
_entity.type
_entity.pdbx_description
1 polymer ?
#
loop_
_entity_poly.entity_id
_entity_poly.type
_entity_poly.pdbx_seq_one_letter_code
_entity_poly.pdbx_strand_id
1 'polypeptide(L)'
;MDKVAWHIAVLFAGSALGGFYLGGYEWLRFFTYFGSWGTIGIALAALGLGWFGVQLLTFCHRKQIRSLYELYYVLCGEAFASSLSVITHILLLGYTGVMLGQQADFLLEELSPLWFILLTIAAIFFIINRWRWIVTATAISLSIGLLLFGLIFSAQSHVPIPSLGYQLNVNWLIHAVFFLALHFLISLATTLPLAVRASHERTVRMGAIIGAGIFLLFMMLGQAILLAHWHDAHASVLPVKQILVQMMTGGDWLLTILSLVHGGVIVAALLYSLTHPIATRQHLQMLPLIVVMLLTVFVFSLLTLVVPWSMSAIASATTYCGMFLMGWYVWKHQH
;
A
#
# COMPACT_ATOMS: atom_id res chain seq x y z
N MET A 1 -24.65 -4.11 0.50
CA MET A 1 -23.66 -3.28 -0.22
C MET A 1 -23.45 -3.87 -1.61
N ASP A 2 -23.29 -3.03 -2.63
CA ASP A 2 -22.94 -3.48 -3.99
C ASP A 2 -21.63 -4.31 -3.95
N LYS A 3 -21.62 -5.47 -4.62
CA LYS A 3 -20.46 -6.35 -4.69
C LYS A 3 -19.23 -5.64 -5.30
N VAL A 4 -19.43 -4.76 -6.28
CA VAL A 4 -18.34 -3.99 -6.88
C VAL A 4 -17.81 -2.93 -5.91
N ALA A 5 -18.70 -2.26 -5.16
CA ALA A 5 -18.28 -1.32 -4.12
C ALA A 5 -17.42 -2.03 -3.06
N TRP A 6 -17.79 -3.26 -2.66
CA TRP A 6 -16.97 -4.05 -1.74
C TRP A 6 -15.59 -4.39 -2.30
N HIS A 7 -15.52 -4.82 -3.57
CA HIS A 7 -14.25 -5.12 -4.21
C HIS A 7 -13.32 -3.89 -4.28
N ILE A 8 -13.89 -2.72 -4.58
CA ILE A 8 -13.15 -1.45 -4.55
C ILE A 8 -12.69 -1.17 -3.13
N ALA A 9 -13.56 -1.25 -2.12
CA ALA A 9 -13.22 -0.95 -0.74
C ALA A 9 -12.08 -1.82 -0.20
N VAL A 10 -12.16 -3.13 -0.41
CA VAL A 10 -11.15 -4.10 0.06
C VAL A 10 -9.79 -3.84 -0.59
N LEU A 11 -9.77 -3.65 -1.91
CA LEU A 11 -8.51 -3.43 -2.62
C LEU A 11 -7.95 -2.04 -2.36
N PHE A 12 -8.81 -1.03 -2.22
CA PHE A 12 -8.41 0.32 -1.83
C PHE A 12 -7.78 0.29 -0.44
N ALA A 13 -8.43 -0.33 0.55
CA ALA A 13 -7.89 -0.44 1.90
C ALA A 13 -6.57 -1.23 1.93
N GLY A 14 -6.52 -2.40 1.27
CA GLY A 14 -5.32 -3.24 1.26
C GLY A 14 -4.12 -2.57 0.60
N SER A 15 -4.34 -1.86 -0.51
CA SER A 15 -3.28 -1.06 -1.15
C SER A 15 -2.89 0.18 -0.33
N ALA A 16 -3.86 0.84 0.31
CA ALA A 16 -3.62 2.04 1.12
C ALA A 16 -2.82 1.72 2.38
N LEU A 17 -3.00 0.54 2.97
CA LEU A 17 -2.18 0.09 4.10
C LEU A 17 -0.75 -0.23 3.68
N GLY A 18 -0.56 -0.64 2.42
CA GLY A 18 0.70 -1.10 1.85
C GLY A 18 0.85 -2.63 1.93
N GLY A 19 1.57 -3.22 0.96
CA GLY A 19 1.72 -4.68 0.87
C GLY A 19 2.43 -5.32 2.06
N PHE A 20 3.08 -4.53 2.92
CA PHE A 20 3.89 -5.02 4.04
C PHE A 20 3.56 -4.32 5.36
N TYR A 21 2.34 -3.77 5.48
CA TYR A 21 1.89 -2.98 6.64
C TYR A 21 2.01 -3.73 7.98
N LEU A 22 1.92 -5.07 7.95
CA LEU A 22 2.03 -5.92 9.12
C LEU A 22 3.35 -5.72 9.88
N GLY A 23 4.41 -5.27 9.21
CA GLY A 23 5.66 -4.92 9.87
C GLY A 23 5.60 -3.64 10.72
N GLY A 24 4.70 -2.71 10.39
CA GLY A 24 4.48 -1.44 11.10
C GLY A 24 5.56 -0.37 10.88
N TYR A 25 6.57 -0.61 10.04
CA TYR A 25 7.69 0.30 9.82
C TYR A 25 7.25 1.69 9.36
N GLU A 26 6.44 1.74 8.30
CA GLU A 26 5.97 3.01 7.74
C GLU A 26 5.10 3.75 8.75
N TRP A 27 4.22 3.04 9.46
CA TRP A 27 3.32 3.65 10.44
C TRP A 27 4.11 4.28 11.59
N LEU A 28 5.15 3.58 12.05
CA LEU A 28 6.09 4.08 13.04
C LEU A 28 6.74 5.37 12.54
N ARG A 29 7.40 5.33 11.36
CA ARG A 29 8.23 6.42 10.82
C ARG A 29 7.43 7.64 10.35
N PHE A 30 6.23 7.45 9.80
CA PHE A 30 5.39 8.54 9.31
C PHE A 30 4.51 9.15 10.39
N PHE A 31 4.11 8.39 11.41
CA PHE A 31 3.10 8.85 12.37
C PHE A 31 3.49 8.64 13.83
N THR A 32 3.81 7.42 14.27
CA THR A 32 4.09 7.17 15.70
C THR A 32 5.26 8.01 16.22
N TYR A 33 6.27 8.27 15.39
CA TYR A 33 7.39 9.17 15.70
C TYR A 33 6.99 10.62 16.02
N PHE A 34 5.71 11.00 15.87
CA PHE A 34 5.16 12.31 16.22
C PHE A 34 4.08 12.23 17.32
N GLY A 35 3.91 11.07 17.96
CA GLY A 35 2.94 10.89 19.05
C GLY A 35 1.50 11.20 18.66
N SER A 36 0.82 12.00 19.49
CA SER A 36 -0.56 12.44 19.25
C SER A 36 -0.72 13.28 17.97
N TRP A 37 0.32 14.01 17.56
CA TRP A 37 0.31 14.73 16.26
C TRP A 37 0.32 13.75 15.09
N GLY A 38 0.98 12.62 15.25
CA GLY A 38 0.90 11.49 14.32
C GLY A 38 -0.53 10.99 14.14
N THR A 39 -1.31 10.90 15.22
CA THR A 39 -2.74 10.52 15.17
C THR A 39 -3.56 11.50 14.32
N ILE A 40 -3.29 12.81 14.45
CA ILE A 40 -3.91 13.83 13.58
C ILE A 40 -3.45 13.65 12.14
N GLY A 41 -2.16 13.40 11.92
CA GLY A 41 -1.60 13.09 10.61
C GLY A 41 -2.28 11.91 9.93
N ILE A 42 -2.56 10.82 10.66
CA ILE A 42 -3.29 9.66 10.14
C ILE A 42 -4.71 10.05 9.74
N ALA A 43 -5.42 10.82 10.56
CA ALA A 43 -6.77 11.29 10.23
C ALA A 43 -6.77 12.12 8.95
N LEU A 44 -5.79 13.04 8.79
CA LEU A 44 -5.62 13.82 7.57
C LEU A 44 -5.28 12.95 6.36
N ALA A 45 -4.38 11.98 6.50
CA ALA A 45 -4.02 11.05 5.43
C ALA A 45 -5.22 10.20 5.00
N ALA A 46 -6.03 9.71 5.95
CA ALA A 46 -7.24 8.95 5.65
C ALA A 46 -8.32 9.79 4.96
N LEU A 47 -8.54 11.03 5.43
CA LEU A 47 -9.45 11.97 4.78
C LEU A 47 -8.97 12.31 3.37
N GLY A 48 -7.67 12.55 3.19
CA GLY A 48 -7.05 12.77 1.89
C GLY A 48 -7.21 11.59 0.95
N LEU A 49 -6.92 10.37 1.41
CA LEU A 49 -7.09 9.13 0.64
C LEU A 49 -8.55 8.97 0.21
N GLY A 50 -9.50 9.16 1.13
CA GLY A 50 -10.93 9.12 0.82
C GLY A 50 -11.34 10.18 -0.20
N TRP A 51 -10.91 11.42 -0.02
CA TRP A 51 -11.22 12.53 -0.92
C TRP A 51 -10.63 12.32 -2.32
N PHE A 52 -9.29 12.20 -2.43
CA PHE A 52 -8.63 11.99 -3.71
C PHE A 52 -9.07 10.69 -4.38
N GLY A 53 -9.28 9.62 -3.60
CA GLY A 53 -9.82 8.35 -4.07
C GLY A 53 -11.18 8.53 -4.73
N VAL A 54 -12.12 9.21 -4.07
CA VAL A 54 -13.44 9.52 -4.67
C VAL A 54 -13.28 10.38 -5.92
N GLN A 55 -12.52 11.47 -5.86
CA GLN A 55 -12.41 12.42 -6.97
C GLN A 55 -11.81 11.76 -8.22
N LEU A 56 -10.66 11.10 -8.10
CA LEU A 56 -9.98 10.50 -9.24
C LEU A 56 -10.68 9.24 -9.76
N LEU A 57 -11.16 8.35 -8.88
CA LEU A 57 -11.79 7.12 -9.34
C LEU A 57 -13.15 7.41 -10.01
N THR A 58 -13.92 8.37 -9.50
CA THR A 58 -15.17 8.79 -10.17
C THR A 58 -14.88 9.52 -11.47
N PHE A 59 -13.82 10.33 -11.54
CA PHE A 59 -13.35 10.91 -12.79
C PHE A 59 -12.99 9.84 -13.83
N CYS A 60 -12.23 8.81 -13.44
CA CYS A 60 -11.88 7.69 -14.30
C CYS A 60 -13.13 6.91 -14.74
N HIS A 61 -14.08 6.67 -13.84
CA HIS A 61 -15.36 6.03 -14.18
C HIS A 61 -16.16 6.84 -15.21
N ARG A 62 -16.36 8.14 -15.00
CA ARG A 62 -17.09 9.02 -15.92
C ARG A 62 -16.45 9.08 -17.31
N LYS A 63 -15.12 9.14 -17.36
CA LYS A 63 -14.34 9.24 -18.61
C LYS A 63 -13.96 7.87 -19.20
N GLN A 64 -14.35 6.78 -18.57
CA GLN A 64 -14.01 5.41 -18.97
C GLN A 64 -12.50 5.15 -19.11
N ILE A 65 -11.70 5.75 -18.22
CA ILE A 65 -10.23 5.64 -18.17
C ILE A 65 -9.82 4.35 -17.48
N ARG A 66 -9.23 3.41 -18.23
CA ARG A 66 -8.95 2.03 -17.82
C ARG A 66 -7.50 1.77 -17.43
N SER A 67 -6.59 2.71 -17.68
CA SER A 67 -5.16 2.56 -17.39
C SER A 67 -4.52 3.85 -16.91
N LEU A 68 -3.34 3.75 -16.27
CA LEU A 68 -2.51 4.91 -15.93
C LEU A 68 -2.09 5.69 -17.18
N TYR A 69 -1.83 5.00 -18.30
CA TYR A 69 -1.56 5.66 -19.58
C TYR A 69 -2.73 6.54 -20.01
N GLU A 70 -3.96 6.01 -20.01
CA GLU A 70 -5.14 6.78 -20.39
C GLU A 70 -5.39 7.94 -19.43
N LEU A 71 -5.11 7.74 -18.14
CA LEU A 71 -5.19 8.79 -17.14
C LEU A 71 -4.22 9.93 -17.46
N TYR A 72 -2.94 9.62 -17.70
CA TYR A 72 -1.96 10.64 -18.08
C TYR A 72 -2.23 11.23 -19.45
N TYR A 73 -2.80 10.48 -20.39
CA TYR A 73 -3.24 11.01 -21.69
C TYR A 73 -4.30 12.09 -21.49
N VAL A 74 -5.31 11.80 -20.68
CA VAL A 74 -6.38 12.75 -20.39
C VAL A 74 -5.88 13.93 -19.55
N LEU A 75 -4.96 13.72 -18.60
CA LEU A 75 -4.49 14.77 -17.69
C LEU A 75 -3.35 15.62 -18.28
N CYS A 76 -2.35 15.01 -18.89
CA CYS A 76 -1.10 15.65 -19.33
C CYS A 76 -0.97 15.76 -20.85
N GLY A 77 -1.84 15.10 -21.62
CA GLY A 77 -1.78 15.05 -23.08
C GLY A 77 -0.85 13.97 -23.62
N GLU A 78 -0.91 13.75 -24.93
CA GLU A 78 -0.24 12.64 -25.61
C GLU A 78 1.29 12.65 -25.45
N ALA A 79 1.90 13.84 -25.52
CA ALA A 79 3.36 14.00 -25.46
C ALA A 79 3.99 13.42 -24.18
N PHE A 80 3.30 13.53 -23.05
CA PHE A 80 3.81 13.09 -21.74
C PHE A 80 3.20 11.77 -21.26
N ALA A 81 2.06 11.34 -21.82
CA ALA A 81 1.31 10.20 -21.34
C ALA A 81 2.12 8.90 -21.26
N SER A 82 2.85 8.59 -22.34
CA SER A 82 3.65 7.36 -22.42
C SER A 82 4.76 7.36 -21.37
N SER A 83 5.58 8.40 -21.34
CA SER A 83 6.72 8.53 -20.43
C SER A 83 6.29 8.51 -18.96
N LEU A 84 5.28 9.30 -18.59
CA LEU A 84 4.76 9.33 -17.22
C LEU A 84 4.17 7.98 -16.81
N SER A 85 3.44 7.31 -17.71
CA SER A 85 2.91 5.98 -17.45
C SER A 85 4.04 4.98 -17.18
N VAL A 86 5.03 4.89 -18.07
CA VAL A 86 6.16 3.95 -17.91
C VAL A 86 6.93 4.22 -16.63
N ILE A 87 7.27 5.49 -16.35
CA ILE A 87 7.96 5.87 -15.11
C ILE A 87 7.12 5.46 -13.88
N THR A 88 5.82 5.75 -13.89
CA THR A 88 4.92 5.37 -12.77
C THR A 88 4.88 3.85 -12.56
N HIS A 89 4.82 3.06 -13.64
CA HIS A 89 4.86 1.59 -13.51
C HIS A 89 6.18 1.12 -12.90
N ILE A 90 7.32 1.62 -13.39
CA ILE A 90 8.64 1.25 -12.85
C ILE A 90 8.74 1.63 -11.38
N LEU A 91 8.26 2.82 -10.99
CA LEU A 91 8.27 3.29 -9.60
C LEU A 91 7.37 2.44 -8.69
N LEU A 92 6.17 2.06 -9.14
CA LEU A 92 5.28 1.19 -8.37
C LEU A 92 5.85 -0.23 -8.20
N LEU A 93 6.43 -0.80 -9.25
CA LEU A 93 7.09 -2.10 -9.20
C LEU A 93 8.37 -2.06 -8.36
N GLY A 94 9.14 -0.98 -8.50
CA GLY A 94 10.37 -0.75 -7.74
C GLY A 94 10.08 -0.59 -6.27
N TYR A 95 9.09 0.24 -5.91
CA TYR A 95 8.65 0.42 -4.52
C TYR A 95 8.23 -0.91 -3.89
N THR A 96 7.42 -1.67 -4.63
CA THR A 96 7.00 -3.03 -4.22
C THR A 96 8.20 -3.95 -4.00
N GLY A 97 9.17 -3.94 -4.92
CA GLY A 97 10.37 -4.75 -4.83
C GLY A 97 11.24 -4.38 -3.64
N VAL A 98 11.53 -3.09 -3.42
CA VAL A 98 12.36 -2.67 -2.30
C VAL A 98 11.71 -2.94 -0.94
N MET A 99 10.39 -2.81 -0.85
CA MET A 99 9.66 -3.17 0.38
C MET A 99 9.70 -4.68 0.64
N LEU A 100 9.57 -5.51 -0.41
CA LEU A 100 9.75 -6.95 -0.30
C LEU A 100 11.16 -7.31 0.17
N GLY A 101 12.19 -6.67 -0.39
CA GLY A 101 13.58 -6.87 -0.02
C GLY A 101 13.86 -6.48 1.45
N GLN A 102 13.40 -5.30 1.86
CA GLN A 102 13.53 -4.86 3.25
C GLN A 102 12.81 -5.80 4.20
N GLN A 103 11.58 -6.22 3.87
CA GLN A 103 10.88 -7.13 4.76
C GLN A 103 11.62 -8.47 4.86
N ALA A 104 12.06 -9.02 3.73
CA ALA A 104 12.80 -10.28 3.68
C ALA A 104 14.08 -10.27 4.54
N ASP A 105 14.78 -9.13 4.60
CA ASP A 105 16.03 -8.98 5.35
C ASP A 105 15.83 -9.06 6.87
N PHE A 106 14.67 -8.62 7.39
CA PHE A 106 14.42 -8.53 8.84
C PHE A 106 13.39 -9.53 9.39
N LEU A 107 12.63 -10.23 8.54
CA LEU A 107 11.48 -11.02 8.98
C LEU A 107 11.88 -12.30 9.73
N LEU A 108 12.79 -13.10 9.16
CA LEU A 108 13.34 -14.33 9.78
C LEU A 108 14.85 -14.34 9.63
N GLU A 109 15.55 -13.95 10.70
CA GLU A 109 17.02 -13.82 10.72
C GLU A 109 17.73 -15.16 10.52
N GLU A 110 17.06 -16.27 10.79
CA GLU A 110 17.58 -17.64 10.61
C GLU A 110 17.52 -18.12 9.15
N LEU A 111 16.69 -17.49 8.30
CA LEU A 111 16.53 -17.86 6.89
C LEU A 111 17.16 -16.82 5.97
N SER A 112 17.66 -17.28 4.82
CA SER A 112 18.09 -16.36 3.78
C SER A 112 16.92 -15.49 3.29
N PRO A 113 17.09 -14.16 3.16
CA PRO A 113 16.07 -13.27 2.59
C PRO A 113 15.56 -13.73 1.21
N LEU A 114 16.41 -14.43 0.44
CA LEU A 114 16.05 -15.00 -0.85
C LEU A 114 14.87 -15.96 -0.77
N TRP A 115 14.75 -16.75 0.30
CA TRP A 115 13.64 -17.69 0.44
C TRP A 115 12.29 -16.98 0.53
N PHE A 116 12.23 -15.91 1.32
CA PHE A 116 11.00 -15.12 1.47
C PHE A 116 10.61 -14.45 0.15
N ILE A 117 11.59 -13.87 -0.55
CA ILE A 117 11.39 -13.23 -1.86
C ILE A 117 10.84 -14.26 -2.87
N LEU A 118 11.50 -15.42 -3.00
CA LEU A 118 11.12 -16.45 -3.97
C LEU A 118 9.74 -17.04 -3.65
N LEU A 119 9.45 -17.31 -2.38
CA LEU A 119 8.15 -17.86 -1.98
C LEU A 119 7.02 -16.85 -2.21
N THR A 120 7.27 -15.56 -1.97
CA THR A 120 6.31 -14.49 -2.27
C THR A 120 6.04 -14.40 -3.77
N ILE A 121 7.09 -14.43 -4.61
CA ILE A 121 6.96 -14.43 -6.08
C ILE A 121 6.19 -15.66 -6.56
N ALA A 122 6.49 -16.84 -6.03
CA ALA A 122 5.77 -18.06 -6.35
C ALA A 122 4.27 -17.92 -5.97
N ALA A 123 3.96 -17.43 -4.77
CA ALA A 123 2.59 -17.21 -4.32
C ALA A 123 1.83 -16.23 -5.25
N ILE A 124 2.47 -15.14 -5.67
CA ILE A 124 1.90 -14.18 -6.63
C ILE A 124 1.58 -14.88 -7.95
N PHE A 125 2.51 -15.67 -8.49
CA PHE A 125 2.34 -16.37 -9.76
C PHE A 125 1.12 -17.31 -9.75
N PHE A 126 0.85 -17.99 -8.62
CA PHE A 126 -0.31 -18.87 -8.50
C PHE A 126 -1.66 -18.13 -8.43
N ILE A 127 -1.72 -16.97 -7.76
CA ILE A 127 -3.00 -16.28 -7.52
C ILE A 127 -3.38 -15.28 -8.63
N ILE A 128 -2.40 -14.72 -9.33
CA ILE A 128 -2.60 -13.56 -10.24
C ILE A 128 -3.57 -13.84 -11.39
N ASN A 129 -3.68 -15.09 -11.84
CA ASN A 129 -4.54 -15.46 -12.96
C ASN A 129 -6.04 -15.45 -12.64
N ARG A 130 -6.42 -15.24 -11.37
CA ARG A 130 -7.81 -15.31 -10.95
C ARG A 130 -8.22 -14.09 -10.15
N TRP A 131 -8.71 -13.04 -10.83
CA TRP A 131 -9.15 -11.79 -10.21
C TRP A 131 -10.05 -11.98 -8.97
N ARG A 132 -11.06 -12.86 -9.05
CA ARG A 132 -11.95 -13.15 -7.92
C ARG A 132 -11.20 -13.65 -6.69
N TRP A 133 -10.14 -14.44 -6.89
CA TRP A 133 -9.31 -14.94 -5.80
C TRP A 133 -8.46 -13.85 -5.18
N ILE A 134 -7.90 -12.93 -5.98
CA ILE A 134 -7.16 -11.77 -5.46
C ILE A 134 -8.04 -10.95 -4.51
N VAL A 135 -9.26 -10.61 -4.90
CA VAL A 135 -10.15 -9.80 -4.05
C VAL A 135 -10.55 -10.55 -2.79
N THR A 136 -10.97 -11.81 -2.90
CA THR A 136 -11.35 -12.63 -1.74
C THR A 136 -10.18 -12.83 -0.79
N ALA A 137 -8.99 -13.15 -1.31
CA ALA A 137 -7.78 -13.31 -0.51
C ALA A 137 -7.38 -11.99 0.16
N THR A 138 -7.59 -10.84 -0.49
CA THR A 138 -7.34 -9.53 0.12
C THR A 138 -8.30 -9.30 1.29
N ALA A 139 -9.59 -9.59 1.11
CA ALA A 139 -10.59 -9.45 2.17
C ALA A 139 -10.29 -10.34 3.38
N ILE A 140 -9.92 -11.61 3.12
CA ILE A 140 -9.52 -12.56 4.16
C ILE A 140 -8.26 -12.06 4.87
N SER A 141 -7.24 -11.66 4.12
CA SER A 141 -5.97 -11.18 4.66
C SER A 141 -6.15 -9.93 5.53
N LEU A 142 -6.99 -8.98 5.10
CA LEU A 142 -7.38 -7.84 5.93
C LEU A 142 -8.14 -8.29 7.18
N SER A 143 -9.08 -9.22 7.06
CA SER A 143 -9.83 -9.70 8.24
C SER A 143 -8.90 -10.33 9.28
N ILE A 144 -7.95 -11.17 8.84
CA ILE A 144 -6.94 -11.79 9.71
C ILE A 144 -6.02 -10.73 10.32
N GLY A 145 -5.58 -9.75 9.53
CA GLY A 145 -4.77 -8.64 10.03
C GLY A 145 -5.49 -7.81 11.09
N LEU A 146 -6.76 -7.48 10.86
CA LEU A 146 -7.58 -6.76 11.84
C LEU A 146 -7.73 -7.56 13.14
N LEU A 147 -7.92 -8.87 13.04
CA LEU A 147 -7.94 -9.76 14.21
C LEU A 147 -6.59 -9.77 14.94
N LEU A 148 -5.48 -9.86 14.22
CA LEU A 148 -4.13 -9.81 14.81
C LEU A 148 -3.91 -8.50 15.58
N PHE A 149 -4.13 -7.36 14.93
CA PHE A 149 -3.99 -6.06 15.59
C PHE A 149 -5.00 -5.91 16.74
N GLY A 150 -6.24 -6.42 16.60
CA GLY A 150 -7.22 -6.42 17.68
C GLY A 150 -6.77 -7.22 18.89
N LEU A 151 -6.15 -8.39 18.67
CA LEU A 151 -5.59 -9.23 19.73
C LEU A 151 -4.42 -8.55 20.43
N ILE A 152 -3.46 -7.99 19.67
CA ILE A 152 -2.32 -7.23 20.22
C ILE A 152 -2.84 -6.08 21.09
N PHE A 153 -3.80 -5.30 20.58
CA PHE A 153 -4.40 -4.20 21.31
C PHE A 153 -5.16 -4.67 22.56
N SER A 154 -5.87 -5.78 22.50
CA SER A 154 -6.64 -6.29 23.65
C SER A 154 -5.76 -6.83 24.78
N ALA A 155 -4.59 -7.35 24.43
CA ALA A 155 -3.63 -7.92 25.38
C ALA A 155 -2.67 -6.87 25.97
N GLN A 156 -2.71 -5.62 25.48
CA GLN A 156 -1.85 -4.56 26.00
C GLN A 156 -2.24 -4.20 27.45
N SER A 157 -1.25 -4.06 28.33
CA SER A 157 -1.47 -3.43 29.63
C SER A 157 -1.59 -1.91 29.48
N HIS A 158 -2.23 -1.23 30.43
CA HIS A 158 -2.37 0.22 30.35
C HIS A 158 -1.01 0.89 30.55
N VAL A 159 -0.36 1.27 29.44
CA VAL A 159 0.89 2.04 29.44
C VAL A 159 0.56 3.51 29.21
N PRO A 160 1.03 4.43 30.08
CA PRO A 160 0.86 5.85 29.83
C PRO A 160 1.55 6.22 28.52
N ILE A 161 0.77 6.72 27.56
CA ILE A 161 1.28 7.17 26.27
C ILE A 161 2.26 8.32 26.52
N PRO A 162 3.52 8.23 26.03
CA PRO A 162 4.49 9.27 26.27
C PRO A 162 3.98 10.59 25.68
N SER A 163 4.06 11.67 26.47
CA SER A 163 3.79 13.02 25.97
C SER A 163 4.91 13.43 25.03
N LEU A 164 4.82 13.01 23.77
CA LEU A 164 5.73 13.38 22.69
C LEU A 164 5.53 14.85 22.24
N GLY A 165 5.10 15.72 23.16
CA GLY A 165 4.79 17.13 22.90
C GLY A 165 6.00 17.97 22.49
N TYR A 166 7.22 17.52 22.79
CA TYR A 166 8.46 18.15 22.32
C TYR A 166 8.72 17.95 20.82
N GLN A 167 7.94 17.08 20.15
CA GLN A 167 8.01 16.85 18.71
C GLN A 167 7.01 17.69 17.92
N LEU A 168 6.42 18.72 18.54
CA LEU A 168 5.53 19.68 17.90
C LEU A 168 6.32 20.55 16.91
N ASN A 169 6.43 20.05 15.68
CA ASN A 169 7.02 20.73 14.54
C ASN A 169 6.10 20.55 13.31
N VAL A 170 6.42 21.17 12.17
CA VAL A 170 5.63 21.01 10.95
C VAL A 170 5.83 19.64 10.27
N ASN A 171 6.83 18.86 10.70
CA ASN A 171 7.23 17.65 10.00
C ASN A 171 6.15 16.57 10.05
N TRP A 172 5.34 16.46 11.12
CA TRP A 172 4.23 15.50 11.16
C TRP A 172 3.26 15.70 9.98
N LEU A 173 3.02 16.95 9.58
CA LEU A 173 2.15 17.29 8.46
C LEU A 173 2.80 16.93 7.12
N ILE A 174 4.10 17.23 6.96
CA ILE A 174 4.86 16.87 5.76
C ILE A 174 4.86 15.35 5.57
N HIS A 175 5.12 14.59 6.65
CA HIS A 175 5.08 13.13 6.62
C HIS A 175 3.66 12.62 6.29
N ALA A 176 2.61 13.20 6.84
CA ALA A 176 1.23 12.84 6.49
C ALA A 176 0.94 13.06 4.99
N VAL A 177 1.43 14.16 4.40
CA VAL A 177 1.29 14.45 2.96
C VAL A 177 2.09 13.47 2.11
N PHE A 178 3.31 13.13 2.50
CA PHE A 178 4.13 12.15 1.78
C PHE A 178 3.51 10.75 1.83
N PHE A 179 3.06 10.31 3.01
CA PHE A 179 2.34 9.05 3.17
C PHE A 179 1.09 9.03 2.30
N LEU A 180 0.28 10.09 2.35
CA LEU A 180 -0.91 10.25 1.51
C LEU A 180 -0.55 10.10 0.03
N ALA A 181 0.47 10.80 -0.46
CA ALA A 181 0.83 10.79 -1.87
C ALA A 181 1.28 9.42 -2.37
N LEU A 182 2.16 8.75 -1.60
CA LEU A 182 2.64 7.41 -1.91
C LEU A 182 1.49 6.40 -1.94
N HIS A 183 0.72 6.30 -0.85
CA HIS A 183 -0.33 5.30 -0.72
C HIS A 183 -1.53 5.60 -1.61
N PHE A 184 -1.82 6.88 -1.91
CA PHE A 184 -2.82 7.24 -2.90
C PHE A 184 -2.44 6.73 -4.29
N LEU A 185 -1.19 6.88 -4.73
CA LEU A 185 -0.75 6.42 -6.04
C LEU A 185 -0.92 4.90 -6.17
N ILE A 186 -0.53 4.15 -5.14
CA ILE A 186 -0.67 2.69 -5.09
C ILE A 186 -2.15 2.32 -5.13
N SER A 187 -2.98 2.93 -4.28
CA SER A 187 -4.42 2.64 -4.22
C SER A 187 -5.15 2.98 -5.50
N LEU A 188 -4.82 4.11 -6.13
CA LEU A 188 -5.34 4.48 -7.42
C LEU A 188 -4.97 3.42 -8.46
N ALA A 189 -3.69 3.06 -8.59
CA ALA A 189 -3.24 2.10 -9.59
C ALA A 189 -3.91 0.72 -9.42
N THR A 190 -4.08 0.25 -8.19
CA THR A 190 -4.73 -1.03 -7.89
C THR A 190 -6.24 -1.03 -8.14
N THR A 191 -6.92 0.11 -7.94
CA THR A 191 -8.40 0.16 -7.98
C THR A 191 -8.97 0.77 -9.25
N LEU A 192 -8.17 1.51 -10.03
CA LEU A 192 -8.59 2.18 -11.27
C LEU A 192 -9.29 1.23 -12.26
N PRO A 193 -8.78 0.01 -12.56
CA PRO A 193 -9.46 -0.90 -13.49
C PRO A 193 -10.84 -1.38 -13.02
N LEU A 194 -11.13 -1.31 -11.71
CA LEU A 194 -12.42 -1.69 -11.15
C LEU A 194 -13.41 -0.54 -11.15
N ALA A 195 -12.91 0.68 -10.91
CA ALA A 195 -13.75 1.86 -10.90
C ALA A 195 -14.55 1.96 -12.21
N VAL A 196 -13.92 1.70 -13.36
CA VAL A 196 -14.58 1.73 -14.68
C VAL A 196 -15.63 0.63 -14.87
N ARG A 197 -15.52 -0.50 -14.17
CA ARG A 197 -16.46 -1.63 -14.27
C ARG A 197 -17.73 -1.42 -13.43
N ALA A 198 -17.75 -0.40 -12.57
CA ALA A 198 -18.90 -0.09 -11.76
C ALA A 198 -20.07 0.42 -12.63
N SER A 199 -21.29 -0.06 -12.36
CA SER A 199 -22.48 0.38 -13.10
C SER A 199 -22.82 1.84 -12.82
N HIS A 200 -22.51 2.35 -11.63
CA HIS A 200 -22.86 3.70 -11.20
C HIS A 200 -21.71 4.37 -10.48
N GLU A 201 -21.60 5.70 -10.61
CA GLU A 201 -20.60 6.50 -9.90
C GLU A 201 -20.70 6.33 -8.38
N ARG A 202 -21.92 6.20 -7.85
CA ARG A 202 -22.18 5.97 -6.41
C ARG A 202 -21.45 4.72 -5.89
N THR A 203 -21.37 3.66 -6.69
CA THR A 203 -20.65 2.42 -6.33
C THR A 203 -19.16 2.69 -6.13
N VAL A 204 -18.56 3.47 -7.02
CA VAL A 204 -17.14 3.87 -6.94
C VAL A 204 -16.90 4.72 -5.70
N ARG A 205 -17.73 5.74 -5.49
CA ARG A 205 -17.64 6.64 -4.34
C ARG A 205 -17.77 5.89 -3.02
N MET A 206 -18.76 4.99 -2.89
CA MET A 206 -18.92 4.17 -1.69
C MET A 206 -17.73 3.25 -1.47
N GLY A 207 -17.20 2.63 -2.52
CA GLY A 207 -16.01 1.78 -2.43
C GLY A 207 -14.80 2.54 -1.87
N ALA A 208 -14.50 3.72 -2.43
CA ALA A 208 -13.39 4.55 -1.97
C ALA A 208 -13.56 5.04 -0.52
N ILE A 209 -14.76 5.52 -0.15
CA ILE A 209 -15.05 5.99 1.21
C ILE A 209 -14.92 4.87 2.24
N ILE A 210 -15.50 3.69 1.95
CA ILE A 210 -15.44 2.55 2.87
C ILE A 210 -14.01 2.02 2.96
N GLY A 211 -13.28 1.95 1.84
CA GLY A 211 -11.87 1.57 1.83
C GLY A 211 -11.01 2.50 2.68
N ALA A 212 -11.20 3.82 2.57
CA ALA A 212 -10.53 4.81 3.41
C ALA A 212 -10.91 4.68 4.90
N GLY A 213 -12.16 4.32 5.20
CA GLY A 213 -12.61 4.04 6.56
C GLY A 213 -11.96 2.78 7.17
N ILE A 214 -11.83 1.70 6.38
CA ILE A 214 -11.09 0.50 6.80
C ILE A 214 -9.61 0.85 7.04
N PHE A 215 -8.99 1.59 6.12
CA PHE A 215 -7.62 2.08 6.29
C PHE A 215 -7.46 2.88 7.60
N LEU A 216 -8.37 3.83 7.87
CA LEU A 216 -8.34 4.63 9.10
C LEU A 216 -8.42 3.75 10.36
N LEU A 217 -9.31 2.76 10.37
CA LEU A 217 -9.45 1.83 11.49
C LEU A 217 -8.12 1.11 11.80
N PHE A 218 -7.49 0.55 10.76
CA PHE A 218 -6.20 -0.13 10.91
C PHE A 218 -5.11 0.80 11.42
N MET A 219 -4.99 1.99 10.83
CA MET A 219 -3.96 2.95 11.21
C MET A 219 -4.15 3.47 12.63
N MET A 220 -5.38 3.72 13.07
CA MET A 220 -5.67 4.11 14.45
C MET A 220 -5.29 3.01 15.44
N LEU A 221 -5.63 1.76 15.12
CA LEU A 221 -5.31 0.61 15.95
C LEU A 221 -3.79 0.38 16.03
N GLY A 222 -3.11 0.43 14.89
CA GLY A 222 -1.65 0.35 14.80
C GLY A 222 -0.96 1.48 15.55
N GLN A 223 -1.43 2.71 15.41
CA GLN A 223 -0.90 3.87 16.13
C GLN A 223 -1.00 3.68 17.64
N ALA A 224 -2.14 3.21 18.13
CA ALA A 224 -2.32 2.97 19.56
C ALA A 224 -1.37 1.88 20.08
N ILE A 225 -1.23 0.77 19.34
CA ILE A 225 -0.30 -0.32 19.67
C ILE A 225 1.15 0.17 19.70
N LEU A 226 1.59 0.88 18.65
CA LEU A 226 2.96 1.35 18.51
C LEU A 226 3.32 2.41 19.56
N LEU A 227 2.36 3.26 19.95
CA LEU A 227 2.56 4.22 21.05
C LEU A 227 2.64 3.53 22.41
N ALA A 228 1.82 2.51 22.65
CA ALA A 228 1.87 1.72 23.88
C ALA A 228 3.22 0.99 24.06
N HIS A 229 3.85 0.59 22.96
CA HIS A 229 5.15 -0.10 22.94
C HIS A 229 6.29 0.80 22.48
N TRP A 230 6.15 2.13 22.61
CA TRP A 230 7.11 3.09 22.07
C TRP A 230 8.54 2.85 22.59
N HIS A 231 8.69 2.58 23.89
CA HIS A 231 10.01 2.40 24.50
C HIS A 231 10.78 1.23 23.88
N ASP A 232 10.08 0.15 23.54
CA ASP A 232 10.68 -1.06 22.99
C ASP A 232 10.85 -0.98 21.47
N ALA A 233 9.85 -0.45 20.76
CA ALA A 233 9.74 -0.63 19.31
C ALA A 233 10.25 0.54 18.46
N HIS A 234 10.55 1.71 19.05
CA HIS A 234 10.85 2.95 18.28
C HIS A 234 12.08 2.86 17.35
N ALA A 235 13.07 2.02 17.67
CA ALA A 235 14.26 1.83 16.86
C ALA A 235 14.12 0.69 15.83
N SER A 236 13.04 -0.09 15.90
CA SER A 236 12.88 -1.32 15.13
C SER A 236 12.54 -1.07 13.66
N VAL A 237 13.09 -1.92 12.78
CA VAL A 237 12.68 -1.98 11.37
C VAL A 237 11.35 -2.74 11.21
N LEU A 238 11.04 -3.67 12.13
CA LEU A 238 9.78 -4.41 12.17
C LEU A 238 9.18 -4.32 13.58
N PRO A 239 8.67 -3.15 13.99
CA PRO A 239 8.17 -2.93 15.35
C PRO A 239 7.10 -3.93 15.78
N VAL A 240 6.21 -4.34 14.86
CA VAL A 240 5.18 -5.34 15.17
C VAL A 240 5.76 -6.73 15.41
N LYS A 241 6.86 -7.11 14.73
CA LYS A 241 7.60 -8.36 14.99
C LYS A 241 8.10 -8.37 16.43
N GLN A 242 8.75 -7.28 16.84
CA GLN A 242 9.32 -7.16 18.17
C GLN A 242 8.26 -7.27 19.27
N ILE A 243 7.11 -6.61 19.07
CA ILE A 243 5.97 -6.72 19.97
C ILE A 243 5.46 -8.17 20.02
N LEU A 244 5.24 -8.82 18.87
CA LEU A 244 4.67 -10.18 18.81
C LEU A 244 5.57 -11.25 19.45
N VAL A 245 6.89 -11.17 19.26
CA VAL A 245 7.83 -12.14 19.84
C VAL A 245 7.87 -12.04 21.37
N GLN A 246 7.64 -10.84 21.93
CA GLN A 246 7.52 -10.65 23.38
C GLN A 246 6.18 -11.16 23.93
N MET A 247 5.11 -11.11 23.13
CA MET A 247 3.77 -11.50 23.55
C MET A 247 3.51 -13.01 23.46
N MET A 248 4.07 -13.71 22.47
CA MET A 248 3.82 -15.14 22.26
C MET A 248 5.00 -15.86 21.62
N THR A 249 5.25 -17.09 22.07
CA THR A 249 6.18 -18.03 21.42
C THR A 249 5.71 -18.31 19.99
N GLY A 250 6.61 -18.16 19.01
CA GLY A 250 6.31 -18.34 17.58
C GLY A 250 5.65 -17.14 16.90
N GLY A 251 5.61 -15.97 17.56
CA GLY A 251 5.05 -14.74 16.98
C GLY A 251 5.79 -14.25 15.73
N ASP A 252 7.08 -14.57 15.60
CA ASP A 252 7.91 -14.33 14.41
C ASP A 252 7.42 -15.12 13.18
N TRP A 253 7.18 -16.42 13.34
CA TRP A 253 6.67 -17.30 12.28
C TRP A 253 5.26 -16.92 11.88
N LEU A 254 4.40 -16.61 12.87
CA LEU A 254 3.05 -16.12 12.61
C LEU A 254 3.10 -14.86 11.73
N LEU A 255 3.88 -13.86 12.14
CA LEU A 255 4.01 -12.62 11.38
C LEU A 255 4.60 -12.86 9.98
N THR A 256 5.54 -13.80 9.85
CA THR A 256 6.16 -14.16 8.58
C THR A 256 5.13 -14.71 7.60
N ILE A 257 4.34 -15.70 8.03
CA ILE A 257 3.32 -16.33 7.19
C ILE A 257 2.26 -15.30 6.79
N LEU A 258 1.79 -14.48 7.74
CA LEU A 258 0.79 -13.46 7.46
C LEU A 258 1.32 -12.38 6.51
N SER A 259 2.57 -11.97 6.67
CA SER A 259 3.24 -11.00 5.80
C SER A 259 3.42 -11.54 4.38
N LEU A 260 3.80 -12.82 4.25
CA LEU A 260 3.92 -13.48 2.96
C LEU A 260 2.59 -13.51 2.21
N VAL A 261 1.52 -13.93 2.91
CA VAL A 261 0.18 -14.01 2.32
C VAL A 261 -0.34 -12.62 1.96
N HIS A 262 -0.23 -11.65 2.87
CA HIS A 262 -0.71 -10.30 2.62
C HIS A 262 0.07 -9.61 1.49
N GLY A 263 1.39 -9.61 1.58
CA GLY A 263 2.28 -9.04 0.57
C GLY A 263 2.06 -9.68 -0.78
N GLY A 264 2.03 -11.01 -0.86
CA GLY A 264 1.76 -11.73 -2.10
C GLY A 264 0.43 -11.32 -2.75
N VAL A 265 -0.63 -11.17 -1.96
CA VAL A 265 -1.97 -10.82 -2.49
C VAL A 265 -2.04 -9.36 -2.96
N ILE A 266 -1.50 -8.40 -2.21
CA ILE A 266 -1.51 -6.98 -2.60
C ILE A 266 -0.62 -6.75 -3.83
N VAL A 267 0.55 -7.38 -3.88
CA VAL A 267 1.43 -7.33 -5.05
C VAL A 267 0.75 -7.96 -6.25
N ALA A 268 0.09 -9.12 -6.10
CA ALA A 268 -0.69 -9.72 -7.18
C ALA A 268 -1.81 -8.79 -7.69
N ALA A 269 -2.49 -8.07 -6.78
CA ALA A 269 -3.52 -7.10 -7.15
C ALA A 269 -2.96 -5.94 -7.96
N LEU A 270 -1.82 -5.38 -7.54
CA LEU A 270 -1.13 -4.32 -8.28
C LEU A 270 -0.68 -4.81 -9.66
N LEU A 271 0.02 -5.95 -9.73
CA LEU A 271 0.51 -6.51 -10.99
C LEU A 271 -0.62 -6.81 -11.97
N TYR A 272 -1.71 -7.41 -11.51
CA TYR A 272 -2.89 -7.64 -12.34
C TYR A 272 -3.46 -6.32 -12.88
N SER A 273 -3.56 -5.31 -12.02
CA SER A 273 -4.14 -4.01 -12.36
C SER A 273 -3.30 -3.21 -13.36
N LEU A 274 -1.98 -3.35 -13.30
CA LEU A 274 -1.05 -2.76 -14.26
C LEU A 274 -1.00 -3.55 -15.58
N THR A 275 -1.03 -4.88 -15.50
CA THR A 275 -0.86 -5.75 -16.68
C THR A 275 -2.11 -5.82 -17.54
N HIS A 276 -3.29 -5.98 -16.93
CA HIS A 276 -4.53 -6.25 -17.67
C HIS A 276 -4.84 -5.16 -18.72
N PRO A 277 -4.78 -3.86 -18.41
CA PRO A 277 -5.06 -2.83 -19.41
C PRO A 277 -4.08 -2.86 -20.59
N ILE A 278 -2.79 -3.10 -20.33
CA ILE A 278 -1.75 -3.21 -21.36
C ILE A 278 -2.03 -4.39 -22.28
N ALA A 279 -2.28 -5.57 -21.70
CA ALA A 279 -2.57 -6.79 -22.44
C ALA A 279 -3.80 -6.62 -23.34
N THR A 280 -4.87 -6.02 -22.80
CA THR A 280 -6.10 -5.80 -23.57
C THR A 280 -5.93 -4.78 -24.70
N ARG A 281 -5.15 -3.72 -24.50
CA ARG A 281 -4.95 -2.66 -25.51
C ARG A 281 -4.03 -3.11 -26.64
N GLN A 282 -2.98 -3.85 -26.30
CA GLN A 282 -1.95 -4.28 -27.24
C GLN A 282 -2.19 -5.70 -27.80
N HIS A 283 -3.32 -6.32 -27.44
CA HIS A 283 -3.64 -7.72 -27.79
C HIS A 283 -2.52 -8.71 -27.42
N LEU A 284 -1.83 -8.44 -26.31
CA LEU A 284 -0.72 -9.26 -25.81
C LEU A 284 -1.23 -10.34 -24.85
N GLN A 285 -0.45 -11.43 -24.74
CA GLN A 285 -0.69 -12.43 -23.70
C GLN A 285 -0.34 -11.85 -22.32
N MET A 286 -1.14 -12.19 -21.30
CA MET A 286 -0.91 -11.75 -19.92
C MET A 286 0.39 -12.30 -19.33
N LEU A 287 0.71 -13.57 -19.61
CA LEU A 287 1.78 -14.28 -18.93
C LEU A 287 3.18 -13.65 -19.15
N PRO A 288 3.62 -13.31 -20.37
CA PRO A 288 4.92 -12.65 -20.55
C PRO A 288 5.02 -11.31 -19.81
N LEU A 289 3.96 -10.51 -19.82
CA LEU A 289 3.92 -9.22 -19.12
C LEU A 289 4.02 -9.41 -17.61
N ILE A 290 3.29 -10.37 -17.04
CA ILE A 290 3.38 -10.72 -15.61
C ILE A 290 4.81 -11.15 -15.25
N VAL A 291 5.43 -12.01 -16.07
CA VAL A 291 6.80 -12.48 -15.82
C VAL A 291 7.79 -11.30 -15.84
N VAL A 292 7.70 -10.40 -16.81
CA VAL A 292 8.55 -9.19 -16.86
C VAL A 292 8.36 -8.31 -15.63
N MET A 293 7.13 -8.08 -15.19
CA MET A 293 6.88 -7.28 -13.99
C MET A 293 7.36 -7.98 -12.71
N LEU A 294 7.20 -9.31 -12.60
CA LEU A 294 7.73 -10.10 -11.49
C LEU A 294 9.25 -10.08 -11.44
N LEU A 295 9.92 -10.20 -12.60
CA LEU A 295 11.37 -10.05 -12.69
C LEU A 295 11.81 -8.65 -12.27
N THR A 296 11.04 -7.62 -12.60
CA THR A 296 11.31 -6.25 -12.16
C THR A 296 11.23 -6.14 -10.63
N VAL A 297 10.15 -6.65 -10.02
CA VAL A 297 9.99 -6.71 -8.55
C VAL A 297 11.14 -7.49 -7.91
N PHE A 298 11.51 -8.64 -8.47
CA PHE A 298 12.63 -9.46 -8.01
C PHE A 298 13.95 -8.68 -8.02
N VAL A 299 14.29 -8.03 -9.13
CA VAL A 299 15.53 -7.25 -9.26
C VAL A 299 15.58 -6.12 -8.22
N PHE A 300 14.48 -5.38 -8.02
CA PHE A 300 14.44 -4.33 -7.00
C PHE A 300 14.50 -4.88 -5.57
N SER A 301 13.94 -6.08 -5.33
CA SER A 301 14.09 -6.73 -4.02
C SER A 301 15.54 -7.12 -3.72
N LEU A 302 16.28 -7.63 -4.70
CA LEU A 302 17.71 -7.91 -4.57
C LEU A 302 18.55 -6.64 -4.44
N LEU A 303 18.17 -5.58 -5.16
CA LEU A 303 18.86 -4.28 -5.10
C LEU A 303 18.89 -3.74 -3.67
N THR A 304 17.83 -3.94 -2.89
CA THR A 304 17.76 -3.47 -1.50
C THR A 304 18.76 -4.17 -0.60
N LEU A 305 19.02 -5.46 -0.85
CA LEU A 305 19.99 -6.26 -0.08
C LEU A 305 21.44 -5.82 -0.34
N VAL A 306 21.74 -5.31 -1.53
CA VAL A 306 23.09 -4.88 -1.93
C VAL A 306 23.30 -3.37 -1.74
N VAL A 307 22.23 -2.59 -1.92
CA VAL A 307 22.23 -1.12 -1.91
C VAL A 307 21.13 -0.62 -0.97
N PRO A 308 21.37 -0.54 0.35
CA PRO A 308 20.31 -0.26 1.33
C PRO A 308 19.59 1.08 1.13
N TRP A 309 20.28 2.12 0.65
CA TRP A 309 19.67 3.43 0.40
C TRP A 309 18.67 3.43 -0.78
N SER A 310 18.67 2.38 -1.62
CA SER A 310 17.75 2.26 -2.75
C SER A 310 16.27 2.29 -2.31
N MET A 311 15.97 1.75 -1.13
CA MET A 311 14.63 1.81 -0.53
C MET A 311 14.15 3.25 -0.36
N SER A 312 14.97 4.10 0.27
CA SER A 312 14.64 5.51 0.48
C SER A 312 14.52 6.29 -0.83
N ALA A 313 15.40 6.04 -1.80
CA ALA A 313 15.40 6.73 -3.08
C ALA A 313 14.15 6.39 -3.91
N ILE A 314 13.81 5.10 -3.99
CA ILE A 314 12.65 4.63 -4.75
C ILE A 314 11.35 5.04 -4.06
N ALA A 315 11.25 4.90 -2.74
CA ALA A 315 10.08 5.38 -1.99
C ALA A 315 9.85 6.89 -2.19
N SER A 316 10.92 7.70 -2.16
CA SER A 316 10.84 9.14 -2.39
C SER A 316 10.39 9.46 -3.82
N ALA A 317 10.96 8.79 -4.83
CA ALA A 317 10.58 8.99 -6.22
C ALA A 317 9.11 8.62 -6.47
N THR A 318 8.64 7.50 -5.91
CA THR A 318 7.23 7.09 -5.98
C THR A 318 6.31 8.08 -5.25
N THR A 319 6.75 8.59 -4.09
CA THR A 319 6.02 9.64 -3.34
C THR A 319 5.87 10.91 -4.18
N TYR A 320 6.95 11.40 -4.80
CA TYR A 320 6.90 12.59 -5.64
C TYR A 320 6.05 12.39 -6.90
N CYS A 321 6.04 11.17 -7.47
CA CYS A 321 5.12 10.82 -8.55
C CYS A 321 3.65 10.93 -8.10
N GLY A 322 3.33 10.43 -6.90
CA GLY A 322 2.00 10.58 -6.31
C GLY A 322 1.61 12.04 -6.06
N MET A 323 2.54 12.84 -5.52
CA MET A 323 2.33 14.27 -5.29
C MET A 323 2.09 15.01 -6.60
N PHE A 324 2.89 14.74 -7.63
CA PHE A 324 2.72 15.31 -8.96
C PHE A 324 1.33 15.00 -9.51
N LEU A 325 0.90 13.73 -9.45
CA LEU A 325 -0.41 13.33 -9.96
C LEU A 325 -1.56 14.03 -9.21
N MET A 326 -1.50 14.09 -7.89
CA MET A 326 -2.50 14.78 -7.06
C MET A 326 -2.55 16.28 -7.36
N GLY A 327 -1.39 16.95 -7.35
CA GLY A 327 -1.30 18.38 -7.61
C GLY A 327 -1.75 18.75 -9.02
N TRP A 328 -1.31 17.98 -10.02
CA TRP A 328 -1.68 18.20 -11.41
C TRP A 328 -3.19 18.01 -11.65
N TYR A 329 -3.78 16.99 -11.01
CA TYR A 329 -5.23 16.80 -11.08
C TYR A 329 -6.01 17.97 -10.50
N VAL A 330 -5.61 18.48 -9.32
CA VAL A 330 -6.27 19.63 -8.69
C VAL A 330 -6.14 20.87 -9.56
N TRP A 331 -4.95 21.15 -10.08
CA TRP A 331 -4.70 22.30 -10.95
C TRP A 331 -5.57 22.25 -12.22
N LYS A 332 -5.63 21.09 -12.89
CA LYS A 332 -6.43 20.91 -14.11
C LYS A 332 -7.94 20.95 -13.86
N HIS A 333 -8.42 20.76 -12.63
CA HIS A 333 -9.85 20.89 -12.35
C HIS A 333 -10.27 22.32 -12.03
N GLN A 334 -9.32 23.21 -11.74
CA GLN A 334 -9.55 24.62 -11.48
C GLN A 334 -9.47 25.49 -12.75
N HIS A 335 -8.92 24.95 -13.84
CA HIS A 335 -8.73 25.62 -15.14
C HIS A 335 -9.30 24.79 -16.30
#